data_AF-A0A7S0WZF2-F1
#
_entry.id   AF-A0A7S0WZF2-F1
#
_cell.length_a   1.000
_cell.length_b   1.000
_cell.length_c   1.000
_cell.angle_alpha   90.00
_cell.angle_beta   90.00
_cell.angle_gamma   90.00
#
_symmetry.space_group_name_H-M   'P 1'
#
loop_
_entity.id
_entity.type
_entity.pdbx_description
1 polymer ?
#
loop_
_entity_poly.entity_id
_entity_poly.type
_entity_poly.pdbx_seq_one_letter_code
_entity_poly.pdbx_strand_id
1 'polypeptide(L)'
;MFAGTLAGGRLPSLGSQAPVTNAPCCSGRTSLSMLPVPCKLHVHANRVASRSSVVTAAKRGASKAPPAPDAAGDANTKKRGRPARREVKDVAPQVLERGAPAVPRPSGMQQTLIKSFTLGGVGLHTGEYAVVRVRPAFAGEGRYFVRVPDGTNDSAFQLEGQEEIDIEDMHDMAPEPELEAAKIELFKEYLLDCELAVFDGPFKAWLHARDAERIAARVAEGGEGVDPEFSGEVMMAEAEDIQGLGPREAVIPAHIDSVVCEQGYMQVLGGRPGEQVYDRESTVVGAEQLLAALEACGVDNARIEIEGGFEIPVLDGSALGWTLEVQFAGLRVAPQADGSPEGLRRMALRPTKPVTVCGEDGAYVSFVPEATQRVTAGVNLLATAPVIGKQWYSWCLYEDLPFRFELAPARRYAESPQQLLLMRDMGLLKAGSEGAVLIAFGDRWYDNNMVRFQEAEQARHEAVMLVGALALNAEPGEAGLPVGHVVSYKGTPELHAQFVRALRQSAGSGAWVPVMDEGAEGEDDE
;
A
#
# COMPACT_ATOMS: atom_id res chain seq x y z
N MET A 1 23.82 54.46 -0.85
CA MET A 1 24.58 55.45 -1.66
C MET A 1 25.05 54.69 -2.90
N PHE A 2 24.74 54.94 -4.17
CA PHE A 2 24.08 55.97 -5.01
C PHE A 2 23.08 55.19 -5.93
N ALA A 3 21.84 55.58 -6.27
CA ALA A 3 21.28 56.78 -6.92
C ALA A 3 21.71 56.99 -8.40
N GLY A 4 20.76 56.85 -9.35
CA GLY A 4 20.86 57.28 -10.77
C GLY A 4 19.98 56.48 -11.76
N THR A 5 18.65 56.66 -11.84
CA THR A 5 17.84 57.59 -12.66
C THR A 5 17.29 57.00 -13.99
N LEU A 6 15.99 57.29 -14.20
CA LEU A 6 15.01 56.91 -15.23
C LEU A 6 15.25 57.43 -16.67
N ALA A 7 14.78 56.66 -17.66
CA ALA A 7 14.01 57.04 -18.88
C ALA A 7 13.76 55.74 -19.69
N GLY A 8 12.60 55.36 -20.26
CA GLY A 8 11.49 56.10 -20.85
C GLY A 8 11.50 55.92 -22.38
N GLY A 9 10.77 54.95 -22.96
CA GLY A 9 10.69 54.81 -24.43
C GLY A 9 10.01 53.56 -25.02
N ARG A 10 8.69 53.68 -25.23
CA ARG A 10 7.73 53.04 -26.18
C ARG A 10 8.10 51.82 -27.08
N LEU A 11 7.12 50.89 -27.09
CA LEU A 11 6.76 49.85 -28.07
C LEU A 11 6.84 50.23 -29.56
N PRO A 12 6.95 49.20 -30.44
CA PRO A 12 6.20 49.15 -31.68
C PRO A 12 5.22 47.96 -31.74
N SER A 13 4.02 48.29 -32.22
CA SER A 13 2.91 47.43 -32.62
C SER A 13 3.20 46.67 -33.92
N LEU A 14 2.74 45.42 -34.01
CA LEU A 14 2.44 44.75 -35.28
C LEU A 14 1.09 44.05 -35.16
N GLY A 15 0.15 44.47 -36.00
CA GLY A 15 -1.09 43.76 -36.29
C GLY A 15 -1.41 43.90 -37.78
N SER A 16 -1.89 42.81 -38.39
CA SER A 16 -2.99 42.77 -39.36
C SER A 16 -3.33 41.29 -39.62
N GLN A 17 -4.59 40.88 -39.39
CA GLN A 17 -5.66 40.60 -40.38
C GLN A 17 -5.40 39.31 -41.21
N ALA A 18 -6.32 38.37 -41.48
CA ALA A 18 -7.75 38.06 -41.29
C ALA A 18 -7.95 36.62 -41.93
N PRO A 19 -9.13 35.97 -42.10
CA PRO A 19 -10.51 36.43 -41.86
C PRO A 19 -11.43 35.47 -41.10
N VAL A 20 -12.51 36.08 -40.62
CA VAL A 20 -13.74 35.50 -40.10
C VAL A 20 -14.70 35.22 -41.26
N THR A 21 -15.36 34.07 -41.25
CA THR A 21 -16.55 33.80 -42.08
C THR A 21 -17.79 33.62 -41.18
N ASN A 22 -18.76 34.52 -41.38
CA ASN A 22 -20.18 34.37 -40.98
C ASN A 22 -20.81 33.28 -41.89
N ALA A 23 -21.84 32.48 -41.56
CA ALA A 23 -23.12 32.66 -40.87
C ALA A 23 -23.80 31.24 -40.74
N PRO A 24 -25.06 31.03 -40.29
CA PRO A 24 -26.04 31.95 -39.69
C PRO A 24 -26.66 31.47 -38.36
N CYS A 25 -27.36 32.42 -37.75
CA CYS A 25 -28.18 32.32 -36.55
C CYS A 25 -29.45 31.48 -36.80
N CYS A 26 -29.67 30.43 -35.99
CA CYS A 26 -30.98 29.80 -35.81
C CYS A 26 -31.40 29.97 -34.36
N SER A 27 -32.40 30.82 -34.15
CA SER A 27 -33.16 30.98 -32.92
C SER A 27 -33.92 29.69 -32.60
N GLY A 28 -33.53 29.02 -31.52
CA GLY A 28 -34.29 27.93 -30.91
C GLY A 28 -34.06 27.94 -29.42
N ARG A 29 -35.09 28.30 -28.65
CA ARG A 29 -35.11 28.08 -27.20
C ARG A 29 -34.98 26.58 -26.95
N THR A 30 -33.94 26.16 -26.25
CA THR A 30 -33.91 24.84 -25.59
C THR A 30 -33.24 24.96 -24.24
N SER A 31 -33.82 24.24 -23.29
CA SER A 31 -33.64 24.31 -21.86
C SER A 31 -32.22 23.99 -21.38
N LEU A 32 -31.80 24.72 -20.33
CA LEU A 32 -30.82 24.26 -19.35
C LEU A 32 -31.36 23.02 -18.64
N SER A 33 -31.21 21.86 -19.27
CA SER A 33 -31.44 20.54 -18.66
C SER A 33 -30.80 19.50 -19.57
N MET A 34 -30.05 18.56 -18.99
CA MET A 34 -29.30 17.46 -19.62
C MET A 34 -27.81 17.76 -19.86
N LEU A 35 -27.06 17.90 -18.75
CA LEU A 35 -25.68 17.41 -18.74
C LEU A 35 -25.75 15.87 -18.74
N PRO A 36 -24.88 15.15 -19.49
CA PRO A 36 -24.92 13.70 -19.54
C PRO A 36 -24.74 13.12 -18.13
N VAL A 37 -25.69 12.24 -17.78
CA VAL A 37 -25.74 11.45 -16.55
C VAL A 37 -24.40 10.70 -16.37
N PRO A 38 -23.81 10.66 -15.16
CA PRO A 38 -22.62 9.85 -14.91
C PRO A 38 -22.97 8.37 -15.14
N CYS A 39 -22.25 7.72 -16.06
CA CYS A 39 -22.29 6.27 -16.17
C CYS A 39 -21.71 5.69 -14.88
N LYS A 40 -22.59 5.17 -14.02
CA LYS A 40 -22.21 4.30 -12.90
C LYS A 40 -21.44 3.11 -13.48
N LEU A 41 -20.18 2.95 -13.12
CA LEU A 41 -19.44 1.72 -13.36
C LEU A 41 -19.15 1.07 -12.02
N HIS A 42 -19.66 -0.15 -11.83
CA HIS A 42 -19.50 -0.92 -10.62
C HIS A 42 -18.02 -1.23 -10.35
N VAL A 43 -17.50 -0.80 -9.20
CA VAL A 43 -16.19 -1.23 -8.69
C VAL A 43 -16.34 -2.66 -8.18
N HIS A 44 -16.06 -3.64 -9.05
CA HIS A 44 -15.86 -5.02 -8.64
C HIS A 44 -14.46 -5.16 -8.03
N ALA A 45 -14.35 -4.94 -6.73
CA ALA A 45 -13.26 -5.54 -5.96
C ALA A 45 -13.56 -7.04 -5.81
N ASN A 46 -13.17 -7.84 -6.80
CA ASN A 46 -13.25 -9.29 -6.67
C ASN A 46 -12.24 -9.74 -5.62
N ARG A 47 -12.74 -10.01 -4.41
CA ARG A 47 -12.04 -10.79 -3.39
C ARG A 47 -12.01 -12.24 -3.86
N VAL A 48 -10.86 -12.75 -4.26
CA VAL A 48 -10.71 -14.16 -4.64
C VAL A 48 -10.10 -14.93 -3.48
N ALA A 49 -10.81 -15.95 -3.01
CA ALA A 49 -10.35 -16.82 -1.95
C ALA A 49 -9.26 -17.76 -2.48
N SER A 50 -8.08 -17.77 -1.85
CA SER A 50 -7.06 -18.79 -2.08
C SER A 50 -7.56 -20.17 -1.61
N ARG A 51 -7.41 -21.21 -2.43
CA ARG A 51 -7.67 -22.60 -1.99
C ARG A 51 -6.67 -23.00 -0.90
N SER A 52 -7.17 -23.27 0.31
CA SER A 52 -6.47 -24.16 1.25
C SER A 52 -6.65 -25.60 0.77
N SER A 53 -5.57 -26.27 0.39
CA SER A 53 -5.57 -27.69 0.08
C SER A 53 -5.83 -28.51 1.35
N VAL A 54 -7.10 -28.86 1.61
CA VAL A 54 -7.43 -29.86 2.63
C VAL A 54 -7.34 -31.24 1.99
N VAL A 55 -6.25 -31.96 2.26
CA VAL A 55 -6.15 -33.39 1.98
C VAL A 55 -6.89 -34.15 3.08
N THR A 56 -8.07 -34.69 2.79
CA THR A 56 -8.78 -35.58 3.72
C THR A 56 -8.15 -36.97 3.73
N ALA A 57 -7.38 -37.28 4.79
CA ALA A 57 -6.97 -38.65 5.08
C ALA A 57 -8.10 -39.40 5.83
N ALA A 58 -8.59 -40.50 5.24
CA ALA A 58 -9.63 -41.34 5.81
C ALA A 58 -9.15 -42.09 7.07
N LYS A 59 -9.82 -41.89 8.21
CA LYS A 59 -9.61 -42.68 9.44
C LYS A 59 -10.43 -43.97 9.42
N ARG A 60 -9.77 -45.13 9.62
CA ARG A 60 -10.36 -46.36 10.14
C ARG A 60 -10.19 -46.37 11.66
N GLY A 61 -11.27 -46.62 12.40
CA GLY A 61 -11.36 -46.40 13.86
C GLY A 61 -10.97 -47.59 14.75
N ALA A 62 -10.99 -47.35 16.07
CA ALA A 62 -11.67 -48.15 17.09
C ALA A 62 -11.42 -47.67 18.55
N SER A 63 -12.54 -47.42 19.25
CA SER A 63 -12.93 -47.75 20.64
C SER A 63 -12.22 -47.24 21.93
N LYS A 64 -13.04 -46.51 22.71
CA LYS A 64 -13.49 -46.69 24.13
C LYS A 64 -12.54 -46.48 25.35
N ALA A 65 -13.03 -45.57 26.22
CA ALA A 65 -12.62 -45.09 27.57
C ALA A 65 -12.79 -46.14 28.72
N PRO A 66 -12.74 -45.85 30.07
CA PRO A 66 -12.61 -44.60 30.88
C PRO A 66 -11.75 -44.78 32.20
N PRO A 67 -12.03 -44.18 33.40
CA PRO A 67 -11.72 -42.81 33.87
C PRO A 67 -10.92 -42.73 35.22
N ALA A 68 -10.75 -41.50 35.73
CA ALA A 68 -9.99 -41.00 36.89
C ALA A 68 -10.39 -41.53 38.31
N PRO A 69 -9.66 -41.09 39.37
CA PRO A 69 -10.35 -40.35 40.44
C PRO A 69 -9.58 -39.17 41.11
N ASP A 70 -10.37 -38.46 41.92
CA ASP A 70 -10.21 -37.19 42.66
C ASP A 70 -9.16 -37.13 43.80
N ALA A 71 -8.79 -35.89 44.22
CA ALA A 71 -9.22 -35.25 45.49
C ALA A 71 -8.17 -34.36 46.22
N ALA A 72 -8.61 -33.11 46.50
CA ALA A 72 -8.54 -32.34 47.77
C ALA A 72 -7.23 -31.94 48.47
N GLY A 73 -7.19 -30.69 48.98
CA GLY A 73 -6.39 -30.31 50.16
C GLY A 73 -6.11 -28.80 50.30
N ASP A 74 -6.61 -28.19 51.36
CA ASP A 74 -6.79 -26.74 51.56
C ASP A 74 -5.88 -26.14 52.66
N ALA A 75 -5.70 -24.81 52.60
CA ALA A 75 -5.50 -23.82 53.67
C ALA A 75 -4.13 -23.57 54.40
N ASN A 76 -3.70 -22.29 54.31
CA ASN A 76 -3.61 -21.28 55.41
C ASN A 76 -2.22 -20.65 55.70
N THR A 77 -2.06 -19.32 55.55
CA THR A 77 -2.02 -18.33 56.67
C THR A 77 -1.63 -16.91 56.24
N LYS A 78 -2.28 -15.93 56.89
CA LYS A 78 -2.24 -14.47 56.71
C LYS A 78 -0.95 -13.80 57.22
N LYS A 79 -0.54 -12.68 56.60
CA LYS A 79 -0.01 -11.50 57.30
C LYS A 79 -0.24 -10.20 56.49
N ARG A 80 -0.78 -9.18 57.18
CA ARG A 80 -1.13 -7.85 56.67
C ARG A 80 0.08 -6.90 56.70
N GLY A 81 0.18 -6.02 55.68
CA GLY A 81 0.99 -4.79 55.69
C GLY A 81 0.63 -3.91 54.48
N ARG A 82 0.26 -2.64 54.72
CA ARG A 82 -0.10 -1.61 53.72
C ARG A 82 1.16 -0.84 53.23
N PRO A 83 1.09 -0.08 52.12
CA PRO A 83 1.93 -0.25 50.95
C PRO A 83 3.20 0.60 50.99
N ALA A 84 4.34 -0.01 50.64
CA ALA A 84 5.55 0.71 50.26
C ALA A 84 5.68 0.65 48.73
N ARG A 85 5.84 1.82 48.11
CA ARG A 85 6.19 2.02 46.70
C ARG A 85 7.32 1.05 46.32
N ARG A 86 7.06 0.13 45.40
CA ARG A 86 8.05 -0.83 44.91
C ARG A 86 8.30 -0.56 43.44
N GLU A 87 9.58 -0.34 43.14
CA GLU A 87 10.17 -0.33 41.81
C GLU A 87 9.64 -1.52 40.98
N VAL A 88 9.21 -1.23 39.76
CA VAL A 88 8.90 -2.27 38.78
C VAL A 88 10.16 -2.47 37.94
N LYS A 89 10.90 -3.54 38.25
CA LYS A 89 11.76 -4.20 37.27
C LYS A 89 10.97 -5.34 36.64
N ASP A 90 10.91 -5.29 35.31
CA ASP A 90 10.65 -6.29 34.27
C ASP A 90 9.83 -7.55 34.58
N VAL A 91 8.85 -7.82 33.70
CA VAL A 91 8.93 -8.81 32.60
C VAL A 91 7.51 -8.94 32.02
N ALA A 92 7.38 -8.74 30.70
CA ALA A 92 6.13 -9.01 29.98
C ALA A 92 5.77 -10.51 30.02
N PRO A 93 4.48 -10.83 29.86
CA PRO A 93 4.13 -11.87 28.91
C PRO A 93 3.24 -11.29 27.82
N GLN A 94 3.74 -11.45 26.59
CA GLN A 94 2.99 -11.37 25.35
C GLN A 94 1.68 -12.16 25.47
N VAL A 95 0.55 -11.48 25.30
CA VAL A 95 -0.69 -12.14 24.87
C VAL A 95 -0.80 -11.86 23.38
N LEU A 96 -0.05 -12.64 22.59
CA LEU A 96 -0.31 -12.80 21.16
C LEU A 96 -1.63 -13.56 21.04
N GLU A 97 -2.68 -12.89 20.57
CA GLU A 97 -3.92 -13.56 20.20
C GLU A 97 -3.61 -14.60 19.11
N ARG A 98 -3.98 -15.85 19.37
CA ARG A 98 -3.79 -16.97 18.44
C ARG A 98 -4.74 -16.81 17.26
N GLY A 99 -4.25 -16.31 16.12
CA GLY A 99 -4.92 -16.46 14.83
C GLY A 99 -4.64 -15.41 13.76
N ALA A 100 -4.25 -14.18 14.14
CA ALA A 100 -3.90 -13.15 13.16
C ALA A 100 -2.42 -13.29 12.73
N PRO A 101 -2.09 -13.20 11.43
CA PRO A 101 -0.70 -13.14 11.01
C PRO A 101 -0.02 -11.92 11.64
N ALA A 102 1.22 -12.07 12.10
CA ALA A 102 1.97 -10.97 12.68
C ALA A 102 2.08 -9.79 11.69
N VAL A 103 2.02 -8.56 12.20
CA VAL A 103 2.20 -7.37 11.37
C VAL A 103 3.64 -7.38 10.84
N PRO A 104 3.85 -7.38 9.51
CA PRO A 104 5.18 -7.51 8.94
C PRO A 104 6.02 -6.28 9.24
N ARG A 105 7.28 -6.51 9.59
CA ARG A 105 8.30 -5.48 9.81
C ARG A 105 9.64 -5.93 9.22
N PRO A 106 10.48 -4.99 8.77
CA PRO A 106 11.85 -5.30 8.39
C PRO A 106 12.69 -5.80 9.56
N SER A 107 13.64 -6.68 9.27
CA SER A 107 14.61 -7.24 10.21
C SER A 107 16.06 -6.96 9.79
N GLY A 108 17.03 -7.33 10.61
CA GLY A 108 18.46 -7.28 10.32
C GLY A 108 18.95 -8.37 9.36
N MET A 109 18.08 -9.30 8.96
CA MET A 109 18.33 -10.28 7.91
C MET A 109 17.47 -9.96 6.69
N GLN A 110 17.96 -10.31 5.51
CA GLN A 110 17.17 -10.19 4.29
C GLN A 110 15.95 -11.11 4.37
N GLN A 111 14.80 -10.59 4.00
CA GLN A 111 13.52 -11.27 4.09
C GLN A 111 12.85 -11.47 2.72
N THR A 112 11.96 -12.46 2.67
CA THR A 112 11.15 -12.83 1.52
C THR A 112 9.78 -13.33 2.01
N LEU A 113 8.83 -13.54 1.10
CA LEU A 113 7.51 -14.06 1.47
C LEU A 113 7.57 -15.55 1.85
N ILE A 114 6.66 -16.00 2.72
CA ILE A 114 6.47 -17.45 2.98
C ILE A 114 5.76 -18.10 1.79
N LYS A 115 4.73 -17.43 1.25
CA LYS A 115 3.94 -17.87 0.09
C LYS A 115 3.64 -16.69 -0.83
N SER A 116 3.36 -16.98 -2.09
CA SER A 116 2.91 -15.94 -3.03
C SER A 116 1.51 -15.42 -2.69
N PHE A 117 1.26 -14.18 -3.09
CA PHE A 117 -0.07 -13.60 -3.15
C PHE A 117 -0.30 -12.96 -4.52
N THR A 118 -1.56 -12.79 -4.87
CA THR A 118 -1.93 -12.26 -6.17
C THR A 118 -3.10 -11.29 -6.06
N LEU A 119 -2.96 -10.12 -6.66
CA LEU A 119 -4.03 -9.13 -6.78
C LEU A 119 -4.23 -8.78 -8.25
N GLY A 120 -5.50 -8.62 -8.64
CA GLY A 120 -5.89 -8.14 -9.95
C GLY A 120 -6.64 -6.81 -9.85
N GLY A 121 -6.50 -5.98 -10.87
CA GLY A 121 -7.26 -4.75 -10.96
C GLY A 121 -6.88 -3.91 -12.17
N VAL A 122 -7.52 -2.76 -12.31
CA VAL A 122 -7.30 -1.85 -13.43
C VAL A 122 -6.16 -0.89 -13.10
N GLY A 123 -5.23 -0.70 -14.05
CA GLY A 123 -4.25 0.37 -14.00
C GLY A 123 -4.93 1.73 -14.19
N LEU A 124 -4.65 2.70 -13.31
CA LEU A 124 -5.33 3.99 -13.27
C LEU A 124 -5.27 4.74 -14.62
N HIS A 125 -4.06 4.82 -15.19
CA HIS A 125 -3.78 5.64 -16.36
C HIS A 125 -4.04 4.91 -17.67
N THR A 126 -3.65 3.64 -17.74
CA THR A 126 -3.81 2.77 -18.91
C THR A 126 -5.25 2.31 -19.10
N GLY A 127 -6.01 2.15 -18.02
CA GLY A 127 -7.35 1.57 -18.04
C GLY A 127 -7.35 0.06 -18.33
N GLU A 128 -6.17 -0.56 -18.31
CA GLU A 128 -6.00 -1.96 -18.62
C GLU A 128 -6.01 -2.80 -17.34
N TYR A 129 -6.63 -3.97 -17.42
CA TYR A 129 -6.61 -4.91 -16.31
C TYR A 129 -5.25 -5.62 -16.26
N ALA A 130 -4.63 -5.62 -15.09
CA ALA A 130 -3.40 -6.34 -14.83
C ALA A 130 -3.59 -7.26 -13.62
N VAL A 131 -2.91 -8.40 -13.68
CA VAL A 131 -2.80 -9.34 -12.57
C VAL A 131 -1.35 -9.32 -12.10
N VAL A 132 -1.16 -9.03 -10.82
CA VAL A 132 0.17 -8.94 -10.21
C VAL A 132 0.31 -10.02 -9.15
N ARG A 133 1.28 -10.93 -9.36
CA ARG A 133 1.66 -11.97 -8.41
C ARG A 133 3.00 -11.66 -7.81
N VAL A 134 3.06 -11.57 -6.48
CA VAL A 134 4.31 -11.39 -5.76
C VAL A 134 4.72 -12.73 -5.17
N ARG A 135 5.91 -13.21 -5.56
CA ARG A 135 6.44 -14.51 -5.16
C ARG A 135 7.69 -14.36 -4.31
N PRO A 136 7.98 -15.33 -3.43
CA PRO A 136 9.27 -15.40 -2.76
C PRO A 136 10.43 -15.44 -3.77
N ALA A 137 11.52 -14.75 -3.47
CA ALA A 137 12.80 -14.81 -4.16
C ALA A 137 13.95 -15.14 -3.19
N PHE A 138 15.08 -15.62 -3.71
CA PHE A 138 16.26 -15.96 -2.91
C PHE A 138 16.95 -14.70 -2.37
N ALA A 139 17.71 -14.86 -1.30
CA ALA A 139 18.53 -13.78 -0.75
C ALA A 139 19.52 -13.26 -1.80
N GLY A 140 19.67 -11.95 -1.89
CA GLY A 140 20.52 -11.27 -2.87
C GLY A 140 19.93 -11.15 -4.28
N GLU A 141 18.69 -11.60 -4.53
CA GLU A 141 18.01 -11.36 -5.82
C GLU A 141 17.32 -9.98 -5.86
N GLY A 142 16.97 -9.42 -4.69
CA GLY A 142 16.24 -8.17 -4.60
C GLY A 142 14.80 -8.23 -5.12
N ARG A 143 14.22 -7.06 -5.39
CA ARG A 143 12.89 -6.94 -5.98
C ARG A 143 13.00 -6.72 -7.48
N TYR A 144 12.26 -7.48 -8.27
CA TYR A 144 12.28 -7.35 -9.72
C TYR A 144 10.93 -7.72 -10.34
N PHE A 145 10.62 -7.08 -11.46
CA PHE A 145 9.41 -7.34 -12.22
C PHE A 145 9.67 -8.27 -13.40
N VAL A 146 8.70 -9.12 -13.69
CA VAL A 146 8.71 -10.03 -14.83
C VAL A 146 7.36 -9.92 -15.55
N ARG A 147 7.40 -9.67 -16.86
CA ARG A 147 6.20 -9.77 -17.70
C ARG A 147 5.97 -11.22 -18.05
N VAL A 148 4.80 -11.73 -17.68
CA VAL A 148 4.43 -13.13 -17.94
C VAL A 148 3.28 -13.20 -18.95
N PRO A 149 3.20 -14.28 -19.76
CA PRO A 149 2.10 -14.47 -20.70
C PRO A 149 0.74 -14.56 -19.99
N ASP A 150 -0.32 -14.17 -20.70
CA ASP A 150 -1.70 -14.38 -20.25
C ASP A 150 -1.96 -15.86 -19.95
N GLY A 151 -2.65 -16.11 -18.85
CA GLY A 151 -2.94 -17.42 -18.29
C GLY A 151 -1.90 -17.97 -17.32
N THR A 152 -0.77 -17.28 -17.12
CA THR A 152 0.28 -17.74 -16.18
C THR A 152 -0.24 -17.76 -14.74
N ASN A 153 -1.03 -16.76 -14.36
CA ASN A 153 -1.59 -16.63 -13.02
C ASN A 153 -3.03 -17.18 -12.89
N ASP A 154 -3.59 -17.79 -13.94
CA ASP A 154 -4.96 -18.35 -13.92
C ASP A 154 -5.17 -19.39 -12.82
N SER A 155 -4.15 -20.17 -12.49
CA SER A 155 -4.24 -21.14 -11.40
C SER A 155 -4.47 -20.50 -10.03
N ALA A 156 -4.22 -19.19 -9.90
CA ALA A 156 -4.49 -18.39 -8.70
C ALA A 156 -5.87 -17.71 -8.72
N PHE A 157 -6.59 -17.70 -9.87
CA PHE A 157 -7.90 -17.05 -10.01
C PHE A 157 -8.94 -17.97 -10.66
N GLN A 158 -10.06 -18.17 -9.99
CA GLN A 158 -11.31 -18.42 -10.70
C GLN A 158 -12.09 -17.12 -10.70
N LEU A 159 -12.16 -16.46 -11.86
CA LEU A 159 -13.24 -15.52 -12.11
C LEU A 159 -14.52 -16.37 -12.11
N GLU A 160 -15.32 -16.28 -11.05
CA GLU A 160 -16.73 -16.65 -11.18
C GLU A 160 -17.26 -15.79 -12.34
N GLY A 161 -17.84 -16.45 -13.35
CA GLY A 161 -18.08 -15.86 -14.66
C GLY A 161 -18.71 -14.48 -14.57
N GLN A 162 -18.37 -13.59 -15.52
CA GLN A 162 -19.07 -12.32 -15.66
C GLN A 162 -20.57 -12.61 -15.74
N GLU A 163 -21.31 -12.35 -14.68
CA GLU A 163 -22.75 -12.22 -14.80
C GLU A 163 -22.96 -10.97 -15.66
N GLU A 164 -23.39 -11.17 -16.92
CA GLU A 164 -24.02 -10.10 -17.68
C GLU A 164 -25.29 -9.71 -16.91
N ILE A 165 -25.16 -8.73 -16.02
CA ILE A 165 -26.32 -8.10 -15.41
C ILE A 165 -26.99 -7.28 -16.52
N ASP A 166 -28.16 -7.73 -16.97
CA ASP A 166 -28.95 -7.00 -17.95
C ASP A 166 -29.32 -5.63 -17.37
N ILE A 167 -29.18 -4.57 -18.16
CA ILE A 167 -29.38 -3.18 -17.68
C ILE A 167 -30.83 -2.97 -17.21
N GLU A 168 -31.76 -3.79 -17.71
CA GLU A 168 -33.16 -3.80 -17.27
C GLU A 168 -33.34 -4.31 -15.82
N ASP A 169 -32.44 -5.17 -15.33
CA ASP A 169 -32.46 -5.69 -13.95
C ASP A 169 -31.80 -4.72 -12.93
N MET A 170 -31.11 -3.67 -13.39
CA MET A 170 -30.52 -2.64 -12.52
C MET A 170 -31.57 -1.72 -11.87
N HIS A 171 -32.79 -1.67 -12.41
CA HIS A 171 -33.84 -0.77 -11.90
C HIS A 171 -34.43 -1.23 -10.56
N ASP A 172 -34.35 -2.53 -10.26
CA ASP A 172 -34.80 -3.14 -9.00
C ASP A 172 -33.68 -3.22 -7.93
N MET A 173 -32.45 -2.79 -8.27
CA MET A 173 -31.25 -2.81 -7.42
C MET A 173 -30.84 -1.42 -6.92
N ALA A 174 -31.79 -0.48 -6.82
CA ALA A 174 -31.55 0.74 -6.06
C ALA A 174 -31.30 0.35 -4.60
N PRO A 175 -30.13 0.70 -3.99
CA PRO A 175 -29.86 0.33 -2.61
C PRO A 175 -30.94 0.97 -1.73
N GLU A 176 -31.66 0.15 -0.96
CA GLU A 176 -32.56 0.66 0.06
C GLU A 176 -31.71 1.54 1.01
N PRO A 177 -32.03 2.84 1.16
CA PRO A 177 -31.24 3.77 1.99
C PRO A 177 -31.04 3.27 3.42
N GLU A 178 -31.99 2.46 3.90
CA GLU A 178 -32.00 1.85 5.23
C GLU A 178 -30.96 0.73 5.37
N LEU A 179 -30.69 -0.04 4.31
CA LEU A 179 -29.69 -1.10 4.30
C LEU A 179 -28.26 -0.51 4.28
N GLU A 180 -28.03 0.55 3.51
CA GLU A 180 -26.74 1.24 3.53
C GLU A 180 -26.50 2.00 4.83
N ALA A 181 -27.53 2.62 5.41
CA ALA A 181 -27.43 3.21 6.75
C ALA A 181 -27.07 2.15 7.81
N ALA A 182 -27.67 0.95 7.73
CA ALA A 182 -27.36 -0.15 8.65
C ALA A 182 -25.92 -0.68 8.49
N LYS A 183 -25.40 -0.78 7.26
CA LYS A 183 -24.01 -1.17 7.01
C LYS A 183 -23.01 -0.14 7.56
N ILE A 184 -23.33 1.14 7.41
CA ILE A 184 -22.50 2.25 7.92
C ILE A 184 -22.46 2.21 9.46
N GLU A 185 -23.60 2.00 10.13
CA GLU A 185 -23.64 1.88 11.59
C GLU A 185 -22.86 0.65 12.08
N LEU A 186 -22.99 -0.51 11.43
CA LEU A 186 -22.19 -1.70 11.76
C LEU A 186 -20.68 -1.45 11.58
N PHE A 187 -20.29 -0.73 10.52
CA PHE A 187 -18.88 -0.42 10.30
C PHE A 187 -18.32 0.56 11.33
N LYS A 188 -19.12 1.53 11.80
CA LYS A 188 -18.72 2.42 12.90
C LYS A 188 -18.52 1.67 14.21
N GLU A 189 -19.41 0.74 14.52
CA GLU A 189 -19.27 -0.12 15.71
C GLU A 189 -18.02 -1.01 15.63
N TYR A 190 -17.70 -1.53 14.45
CA TYR A 190 -16.44 -2.25 14.20
C TYR A 190 -15.21 -1.38 14.46
N LEU A 191 -15.19 -0.15 13.92
CA LEU A 191 -14.07 0.77 14.13
C LEU A 191 -13.90 1.13 15.61
N LEU A 192 -15.01 1.29 16.34
CA LEU A 192 -14.98 1.55 17.78
C LEU A 192 -14.45 0.35 18.57
N ASP A 193 -14.85 -0.87 18.22
CA ASP A 193 -14.36 -2.10 18.86
C ASP A 193 -12.86 -2.31 18.56
N CYS A 194 -12.37 -1.90 17.38
CA CYS A 194 -10.94 -1.84 17.08
C CYS A 194 -10.20 -0.78 17.90
N GLU A 195 -10.75 0.43 18.04
CA GLU A 195 -10.16 1.53 18.81
C GLU A 195 -10.05 1.19 20.31
N LEU A 196 -11.05 0.48 20.83
CA LEU A 196 -11.07 0.00 22.22
C LEU A 196 -10.25 -1.27 22.44
N ALA A 197 -9.57 -1.80 21.41
CA ALA A 197 -8.86 -3.07 21.42
C ALA A 197 -9.74 -4.26 21.90
N VAL A 198 -11.05 -4.18 21.65
CA VAL A 198 -12.04 -5.23 21.94
C VAL A 198 -12.06 -6.26 20.82
N PHE A 199 -11.68 -5.86 19.60
CA PHE A 199 -11.60 -6.76 18.46
C PHE A 199 -10.45 -6.39 17.51
N ASP A 200 -9.58 -7.35 17.21
CA ASP A 200 -8.52 -7.21 16.20
C ASP A 200 -8.72 -8.24 15.07
N GLY A 201 -9.30 -7.79 13.96
CA GLY A 201 -9.59 -8.64 12.81
C GLY A 201 -10.34 -7.88 11.71
N PRO A 202 -10.52 -8.45 10.51
CA PRO A 202 -11.24 -7.77 9.43
C PRO A 202 -12.72 -7.60 9.77
N PHE A 203 -13.36 -6.55 9.27
CA PHE A 203 -14.79 -6.26 9.45
C PHE A 203 -15.71 -7.49 9.24
N LYS A 204 -15.38 -8.36 8.27
CA LYS A 204 -16.12 -9.61 8.03
C LYS A 204 -16.05 -10.58 9.22
N ALA A 205 -14.89 -10.72 9.84
CA ALA A 205 -14.71 -11.55 11.05
C ALA A 205 -15.41 -10.92 12.26
N TRP A 206 -15.40 -9.59 12.37
CA TRP A 206 -16.15 -8.87 13.40
C TRP A 206 -17.66 -9.08 13.26
N LEU A 207 -18.17 -9.02 12.03
CA LEU A 207 -19.57 -9.31 11.71
C LEU A 207 -19.91 -10.76 12.09
N HIS A 208 -19.06 -11.72 11.74
CA HIS A 208 -19.24 -13.14 12.07
C HIS A 208 -19.17 -13.41 13.58
N ALA A 209 -18.32 -12.70 14.33
CA ALA A 209 -18.24 -12.84 15.78
C ALA A 209 -19.53 -12.38 16.47
N ARG A 210 -20.10 -11.25 16.03
CA ARG A 210 -21.40 -10.76 16.53
C ARG A 210 -22.60 -11.57 16.04
N ASP A 211 -22.54 -12.09 14.82
CA ASP A 211 -23.53 -13.07 14.34
C ASP A 211 -23.43 -14.38 15.13
N ALA A 212 -22.23 -14.82 15.53
CA ALA A 212 -22.04 -15.98 16.39
C ALA A 212 -22.61 -15.76 17.80
N GLU A 213 -22.51 -14.56 18.36
CA GLU A 213 -23.21 -14.19 19.62
C GLU A 213 -24.74 -14.18 19.46
N ARG A 214 -25.25 -13.67 18.33
CA ARG A 214 -26.69 -13.70 17.98
C ARG A 214 -27.20 -15.12 17.74
N ILE A 215 -26.38 -15.97 17.12
CA ILE A 215 -26.64 -17.39 16.89
C ILE A 215 -26.58 -18.13 18.23
N ALA A 216 -25.60 -17.85 19.10
CA ALA A 216 -25.51 -18.41 20.45
C ALA A 216 -26.72 -18.01 21.32
N ALA A 217 -27.20 -16.77 21.21
CA ALA A 217 -28.43 -16.30 21.86
C ALA A 217 -29.69 -16.99 21.31
N ARG A 218 -29.76 -17.23 19.99
CA ARG A 218 -30.84 -18.01 19.36
C ARG A 218 -30.80 -19.50 19.72
N VAL A 219 -29.61 -20.08 19.83
CA VAL A 219 -29.39 -21.46 20.29
C VAL A 219 -29.77 -21.60 21.77
N ALA A 220 -29.60 -20.55 22.57
CA ALA A 220 -30.08 -20.50 23.95
C ALA A 220 -31.62 -20.38 24.07
N GLU A 221 -32.31 -19.83 23.06
CA GLU A 221 -33.77 -19.63 23.07
C GLU A 221 -34.61 -20.66 22.28
N GLY A 222 -33.98 -21.63 21.59
CA GLY A 222 -34.64 -22.88 21.25
C GLY A 222 -34.46 -23.37 19.81
N GLY A 223 -34.17 -24.68 19.68
CA GLY A 223 -34.37 -25.46 18.47
C GLY A 223 -33.10 -26.06 17.87
N GLU A 224 -32.95 -27.38 18.08
CA GLU A 224 -32.10 -28.40 17.42
C GLU A 224 -30.65 -28.04 17.04
N GLY A 225 -29.73 -28.77 17.68
CA GLY A 225 -28.30 -28.49 17.72
C GLY A 225 -27.58 -28.59 16.38
N VAL A 226 -26.72 -27.60 16.15
CA VAL A 226 -25.59 -27.69 15.22
C VAL A 226 -24.34 -27.95 16.08
N ASP A 227 -23.62 -29.01 15.75
CA ASP A 227 -22.45 -29.50 16.47
C ASP A 227 -21.29 -28.49 16.39
N PRO A 228 -20.78 -27.94 17.51
CA PRO A 228 -19.73 -26.93 17.50
C PRO A 228 -18.35 -27.59 17.58
N GLU A 229 -17.95 -28.35 16.56
CA GLU A 229 -16.55 -28.73 16.34
C GLU A 229 -16.02 -28.01 15.10
N PHE A 230 -15.66 -26.73 15.27
CA PHE A 230 -14.74 -26.03 14.37
C PHE A 230 -13.49 -25.62 15.15
N SER A 231 -12.82 -26.59 15.77
CA SER A 231 -11.43 -26.45 16.18
C SER A 231 -10.53 -26.75 14.99
N GLY A 232 -10.53 -25.88 13.98
CA GLY A 232 -9.53 -25.91 12.94
C GLY A 232 -8.24 -25.29 13.47
N GLU A 233 -7.21 -26.09 13.74
CA GLU A 233 -5.85 -25.56 13.83
C GLU A 233 -5.55 -24.81 12.53
N VAL A 234 -5.29 -23.51 12.61
CA VAL A 234 -4.69 -22.77 11.49
C VAL A 234 -3.26 -23.27 11.35
N MET A 235 -3.10 -24.32 10.54
CA MET A 235 -1.79 -24.79 10.12
C MET A 235 -1.10 -23.62 9.40
N MET A 236 0.09 -23.22 9.88
CA MET A 236 0.97 -22.33 9.12
C MET A 236 1.11 -22.92 7.73
N ALA A 237 0.73 -22.17 6.69
CA ALA A 237 0.84 -22.64 5.32
C ALA A 237 2.29 -23.06 5.05
N GLU A 238 2.49 -24.23 4.44
CA GLU A 238 3.82 -24.68 4.04
C GLU A 238 4.48 -23.63 3.14
N ALA A 239 5.76 -23.35 3.38
CA ALA A 239 6.47 -22.33 2.63
C ALA A 239 6.55 -22.73 1.15
N GLU A 240 6.24 -21.80 0.24
CA GLU A 240 6.32 -22.04 -1.19
C GLU A 240 7.78 -22.18 -1.62
N ASP A 241 8.03 -23.13 -2.53
CA ASP A 241 9.33 -23.28 -3.17
C ASP A 241 9.68 -22.03 -3.99
N ILE A 242 10.94 -21.60 -3.87
CA ILE A 242 11.42 -20.42 -4.59
C ILE A 242 11.79 -20.81 -6.02
N GLN A 243 11.17 -20.12 -6.97
CA GLN A 243 11.56 -20.19 -8.37
C GLN A 243 12.65 -19.14 -8.62
N GLY A 244 13.90 -19.60 -8.67
CA GLY A 244 15.03 -18.71 -8.96
C GLY A 244 14.97 -18.09 -10.36
N LEU A 245 15.74 -17.02 -10.55
CA LEU A 245 15.89 -16.35 -11.85
C LEU A 245 16.37 -17.31 -12.95
N GLY A 246 15.62 -17.39 -14.04
CA GLY A 246 16.06 -18.12 -15.22
C GLY A 246 17.25 -17.42 -15.91
N PRO A 247 18.22 -18.15 -16.48
CA PRO A 247 19.46 -17.56 -17.03
C PRO A 247 19.30 -16.63 -18.23
N ARG A 248 18.09 -16.50 -18.79
CA ARG A 248 17.73 -15.61 -19.91
C ARG A 248 16.38 -14.93 -19.72
N GLU A 249 15.86 -14.96 -18.50
CA GLU A 249 14.59 -14.33 -18.20
C GLU A 249 14.73 -12.82 -18.28
N ALA A 250 13.87 -12.17 -19.06
CA ALA A 250 13.84 -10.72 -19.15
C ALA A 250 13.20 -10.17 -17.86
N VAL A 251 13.98 -9.40 -17.11
CA VAL A 251 13.54 -8.80 -15.85
C VAL A 251 13.76 -7.31 -15.85
N ILE A 252 12.92 -6.60 -15.11
CA ILE A 252 13.04 -5.17 -14.86
C ILE A 252 13.34 -5.01 -13.36
N PRO A 253 14.59 -4.74 -12.98
CA PRO A 253 14.94 -4.52 -11.57
C PRO A 253 14.12 -3.37 -10.98
N ALA A 254 13.68 -3.50 -9.73
CA ALA A 254 13.12 -2.39 -8.98
C ALA A 254 14.25 -1.48 -8.46
N HIS A 255 14.96 -0.84 -9.39
CA HIS A 255 16.14 -0.04 -9.12
C HIS A 255 16.08 1.31 -9.86
N ILE A 256 16.74 2.34 -9.32
CA ILE A 256 16.71 3.69 -9.87
C ILE A 256 17.22 3.78 -11.33
N ASP A 257 18.14 2.89 -11.71
CA ASP A 257 18.66 2.83 -13.09
C ASP A 257 17.64 2.29 -14.09
N SER A 258 16.56 1.67 -13.61
CA SER A 258 15.46 1.22 -14.45
C SER A 258 14.40 2.29 -14.67
N VAL A 259 14.45 3.44 -14.01
CA VAL A 259 13.50 4.55 -14.22
C VAL A 259 13.79 5.25 -15.57
N VAL A 260 12.86 5.18 -16.51
CA VAL A 260 13.03 5.72 -17.88
C VAL A 260 12.18 6.96 -18.20
N CYS A 261 11.07 7.14 -17.48
CA CYS A 261 10.17 8.27 -17.69
C CYS A 261 9.79 8.87 -16.35
N GLU A 262 9.86 10.20 -16.37
CA GLU A 262 9.76 11.13 -15.26
C GLU A 262 8.90 12.29 -15.76
N GLN A 263 7.75 12.02 -16.39
CA GLN A 263 6.86 13.09 -16.84
C GLN A 263 5.45 12.92 -16.29
N GLY A 264 5.18 13.67 -15.23
CA GLY A 264 3.95 14.40 -14.97
C GLY A 264 3.11 13.85 -13.84
N TYR A 265 2.98 12.53 -13.70
CA TYR A 265 1.98 11.93 -12.79
C TYR A 265 2.28 10.51 -12.28
N MET A 266 3.32 9.85 -12.80
CA MET A 266 3.61 8.43 -12.53
C MET A 266 5.07 8.08 -12.81
N GLN A 267 5.60 7.11 -12.07
CA GLN A 267 6.90 6.51 -12.33
C GLN A 267 6.78 5.36 -13.34
N VAL A 268 7.78 5.26 -14.21
CA VAL A 268 7.89 4.22 -15.23
C VAL A 268 9.24 3.52 -15.15
N LEU A 269 9.22 2.19 -15.01
CA LEU A 269 10.39 1.32 -14.98
C LEU A 269 10.51 0.51 -16.27
N GLY A 270 11.73 0.27 -16.72
CA GLY A 270 12.02 -0.51 -17.93
C GLY A 270 11.76 0.26 -19.23
N GLY A 271 11.92 -0.38 -20.40
CA GLY A 271 11.82 0.29 -21.70
C GLY A 271 13.07 1.07 -22.11
N ARG A 272 12.97 1.86 -23.19
CA ARG A 272 14.08 2.67 -23.72
C ARG A 272 13.97 4.13 -23.28
N PRO A 273 15.06 4.74 -22.77
CA PRO A 273 15.04 6.15 -22.37
C PRO A 273 14.60 7.06 -23.52
N GLY A 274 13.63 7.95 -23.25
CA GLY A 274 13.19 8.98 -24.19
C GLY A 274 12.21 8.55 -25.29
N GLU A 275 11.77 7.28 -25.32
CA GLU A 275 10.67 6.87 -26.21
C GLU A 275 9.30 7.18 -25.57
N GLN A 276 8.44 7.91 -26.28
CA GLN A 276 7.07 8.22 -25.83
C GLN A 276 6.09 7.04 -25.97
N VAL A 277 6.51 5.98 -26.66
CA VAL A 277 5.73 4.76 -26.82
C VAL A 277 6.30 3.73 -25.87
N TYR A 278 5.59 3.48 -24.77
CA TYR A 278 5.98 2.45 -23.81
C TYR A 278 5.92 1.08 -24.48
N ASP A 279 7.05 0.38 -24.47
CA ASP A 279 7.09 -1.03 -24.86
C ASP A 279 6.34 -1.84 -23.82
N ARG A 280 5.16 -2.32 -24.20
CA ARG A 280 4.27 -3.07 -23.32
C ARG A 280 4.91 -4.36 -22.80
N GLU A 281 5.96 -4.89 -23.43
CA GLU A 281 6.61 -6.13 -22.97
C GLU A 281 7.76 -5.87 -22.00
N SER A 282 8.26 -4.64 -21.92
CA SER A 282 9.44 -4.30 -21.12
C SER A 282 9.26 -3.09 -20.20
N THR A 283 8.02 -2.63 -20.03
CA THR A 283 7.67 -1.48 -19.17
C THR A 283 6.77 -1.89 -18.00
N VAL A 284 6.98 -1.25 -16.85
CA VAL A 284 6.10 -1.27 -15.68
C VAL A 284 5.77 0.17 -15.27
N VAL A 285 4.49 0.46 -15.08
CA VAL A 285 3.98 1.77 -14.67
C VAL A 285 3.35 1.70 -13.29
N GLY A 286 3.52 2.75 -12.47
CA GLY A 286 2.71 2.93 -11.26
C GLY A 286 3.08 2.01 -10.10
N ALA A 287 4.33 1.57 -10.02
CA ALA A 287 4.78 0.59 -9.02
C ALA A 287 5.00 1.15 -7.61
N GLU A 288 4.88 2.46 -7.40
CA GLU A 288 5.31 3.15 -6.17
C GLU A 288 4.59 2.61 -4.93
N GLN A 289 3.27 2.39 -5.00
CA GLN A 289 2.49 1.92 -3.84
C GLN A 289 2.79 0.47 -3.47
N LEU A 290 3.00 -0.39 -4.47
CA LEU A 290 3.43 -1.77 -4.25
C LEU A 290 4.83 -1.80 -3.65
N LEU A 291 5.78 -1.06 -4.24
CA LEU A 291 7.15 -0.99 -3.73
C LEU A 291 7.21 -0.39 -2.32
N ALA A 292 6.36 0.58 -2.01
CA ALA A 292 6.25 1.14 -0.67
C ALA A 292 5.78 0.10 0.35
N ALA A 293 4.74 -0.68 0.01
CA ALA A 293 4.25 -1.76 0.86
C ALA A 293 5.34 -2.83 1.08
N LEU A 294 6.03 -3.26 0.02
CA LEU A 294 7.10 -4.26 0.11
C LEU A 294 8.26 -3.76 0.98
N GLU A 295 8.77 -2.56 0.74
CA GLU A 295 9.88 -1.98 1.50
C GLU A 295 9.51 -1.78 2.98
N ALA A 296 8.37 -1.16 3.26
CA ALA A 296 7.98 -0.82 4.62
C ALA A 296 7.60 -2.06 5.45
N CYS A 297 7.15 -3.14 4.80
CA CYS A 297 6.87 -4.41 5.47
C CYS A 297 8.13 -5.28 5.66
N GLY A 298 9.22 -5.02 4.93
CA GLY A 298 10.43 -5.84 4.99
C GLY A 298 10.45 -6.99 3.98
N VAL A 299 9.91 -6.80 2.78
CA VAL A 299 10.10 -7.71 1.65
C VAL A 299 11.27 -7.20 0.82
N ASP A 300 12.45 -7.78 1.06
CA ASP A 300 13.69 -7.39 0.39
C ASP A 300 13.90 -8.13 -0.93
N ASN A 301 13.47 -9.39 -0.97
CA ASN A 301 13.61 -10.26 -2.13
C ASN A 301 12.22 -10.68 -2.60
N ALA A 302 11.84 -10.29 -3.81
CA ALA A 302 10.57 -10.69 -4.41
C ALA A 302 10.61 -10.70 -5.93
N ARG A 303 10.03 -11.75 -6.50
CA ARG A 303 9.70 -11.85 -7.92
C ARG A 303 8.29 -11.33 -8.12
N ILE A 304 8.13 -10.28 -8.91
CA ILE A 304 6.84 -9.62 -9.16
C ILE A 304 6.41 -9.90 -10.59
N GLU A 305 5.51 -10.85 -10.77
CA GLU A 305 4.97 -11.23 -12.08
C GLU A 305 3.79 -10.31 -12.43
N ILE A 306 3.79 -9.78 -13.65
CA ILE A 306 2.71 -8.94 -14.17
C ILE A 306 2.18 -9.57 -15.46
N GLU A 307 0.89 -9.85 -15.45
CA GLU A 307 0.12 -10.41 -16.55
C GLU A 307 -0.93 -9.41 -17.05
N GLY A 308 -1.24 -9.43 -18.34
CA GLY A 308 -2.17 -8.50 -18.98
C GLY A 308 -1.55 -7.10 -19.16
N GLY A 309 -2.15 -6.10 -18.52
CA GLY A 309 -1.70 -4.71 -18.56
C GLY A 309 -0.25 -4.50 -18.11
N PHE A 310 0.27 -3.30 -18.38
CA PHE A 310 1.66 -2.91 -18.03
C PHE A 310 1.74 -1.88 -16.90
N GLU A 311 0.61 -1.61 -16.25
CA GLU A 311 0.50 -0.73 -15.07
C GLU A 311 0.06 -1.56 -13.87
N ILE A 312 0.71 -1.31 -12.73
CA ILE A 312 0.34 -1.94 -11.46
C ILE A 312 -1.08 -1.47 -11.07
N PRO A 313 -1.99 -2.40 -10.68
CA PRO A 313 -3.36 -2.04 -10.32
C PRO A 313 -3.45 -0.96 -9.25
N VAL A 314 -4.34 0.01 -9.46
CA VAL A 314 -4.53 1.13 -8.52
C VAL A 314 -5.24 0.71 -7.23
N LEU A 315 -5.96 -0.42 -7.26
CA LEU A 315 -6.80 -0.91 -6.16
C LEU A 315 -7.77 0.17 -5.65
N ASP A 316 -7.69 0.56 -4.38
CA ASP A 316 -8.47 1.63 -3.77
C ASP A 316 -7.74 2.98 -3.76
N GLY A 317 -6.62 3.07 -4.50
CA GLY A 317 -5.74 4.23 -4.55
C GLY A 317 -4.81 4.38 -3.36
N SER A 318 -4.74 3.39 -2.46
CA SER A 318 -3.81 3.34 -1.33
C SER A 318 -2.88 2.12 -1.41
N ALA A 319 -1.88 2.05 -0.53
CA ALA A 319 -1.01 0.88 -0.43
C ALA A 319 -1.56 -0.22 0.50
N LEU A 320 -2.77 -0.04 1.06
CA LEU A 320 -3.35 -0.93 2.06
C LEU A 320 -3.61 -2.34 1.52
N GLY A 321 -4.14 -2.47 0.30
CA GLY A 321 -4.39 -3.78 -0.32
C GLY A 321 -3.11 -4.62 -0.40
N TRP A 322 -2.04 -4.04 -0.95
CA TRP A 322 -0.72 -4.68 -1.02
C TRP A 322 -0.17 -5.04 0.37
N THR A 323 -0.29 -4.12 1.34
CA THR A 323 0.22 -4.31 2.71
C THR A 323 -0.48 -5.46 3.43
N LEU A 324 -1.80 -5.59 3.27
CA LEU A 324 -2.58 -6.68 3.86
C LEU A 324 -2.18 -8.03 3.27
N GLU A 325 -1.98 -8.11 1.94
CA GLU A 325 -1.54 -9.35 1.31
C GLU A 325 -0.13 -9.77 1.74
N VAL A 326 0.81 -8.83 1.93
CA VAL A 326 2.13 -9.13 2.51
C VAL A 326 1.98 -9.74 3.92
N GLN A 327 1.08 -9.19 4.74
CA GLN A 327 0.82 -9.73 6.07
C GLN A 327 0.20 -11.14 6.03
N PHE A 328 -0.78 -11.38 5.15
CA PHE A 328 -1.39 -12.71 5.01
C PHE A 328 -0.45 -13.74 4.38
N ALA A 329 0.46 -13.29 3.52
CA ALA A 329 1.53 -14.11 2.97
C ALA A 329 2.56 -14.46 4.03
N GLY A 330 2.85 -13.55 4.96
CA GLY A 330 3.86 -13.72 6.00
C GLY A 330 5.29 -13.61 5.47
N LEU A 331 6.24 -13.36 6.37
CA LEU A 331 7.65 -13.20 6.05
C LEU A 331 8.50 -14.32 6.64
N ARG A 332 9.58 -14.63 5.94
CA ARG A 332 10.67 -15.48 6.42
C ARG A 332 12.01 -14.87 6.04
N VAL A 333 13.07 -15.29 6.73
CA VAL A 333 14.44 -15.05 6.26
C VAL A 333 14.58 -15.65 4.87
N ALA A 334 15.11 -14.87 3.93
CA ALA A 334 15.28 -15.29 2.56
C ALA A 334 16.31 -16.44 2.51
N PRO A 335 15.96 -17.60 1.94
CA PRO A 335 16.92 -18.68 1.78
C PRO A 335 17.96 -18.27 0.73
N GLN A 336 19.17 -18.79 0.87
CA GLN A 336 20.22 -18.62 -0.15
C GLN A 336 20.05 -19.68 -1.25
N ALA A 337 20.34 -19.31 -2.50
CA ALA A 337 20.21 -20.20 -3.65
C ALA A 337 21.17 -21.40 -3.62
N ASP A 338 22.27 -21.30 -2.87
CA ASP A 338 23.24 -22.39 -2.66
C ASP A 338 22.82 -23.39 -1.57
N GLY A 339 21.69 -23.13 -0.89
CA GLY A 339 21.18 -23.95 0.21
C GLY A 339 21.87 -23.72 1.54
N SER A 340 22.69 -22.66 1.68
CA SER A 340 23.32 -22.30 2.94
C SER A 340 22.27 -21.99 4.02
N PRO A 341 22.44 -22.51 5.26
CA PRO A 341 21.43 -22.38 6.31
C PRO A 341 21.40 -20.98 6.96
N GLU A 342 22.43 -20.17 6.74
CA GLU A 342 22.54 -18.82 7.28
C GLU A 342 21.77 -17.82 6.39
N GLY A 343 21.10 -16.84 6.97
CA GLY A 343 20.51 -15.73 6.22
C GLY A 343 21.57 -14.69 5.84
N LEU A 344 21.35 -13.96 4.75
CA LEU A 344 22.16 -12.77 4.45
C LEU A 344 21.73 -11.61 5.34
N ARG A 345 22.72 -10.82 5.80
CA ARG A 345 22.44 -9.58 6.53
C ARG A 345 21.79 -8.56 5.61
N ARG A 346 20.79 -7.84 6.14
CA ARG A 346 20.19 -6.69 5.48
C ARG A 346 21.03 -5.45 5.80
N MET A 347 21.38 -4.70 4.78
CA MET A 347 22.17 -3.49 4.85
C MET A 347 21.31 -2.28 4.49
N ALA A 348 21.66 -1.11 5.01
CA ALA A 348 21.03 0.16 4.67
C ALA A 348 22.09 1.22 4.37
N LEU A 349 21.81 2.08 3.39
CA LEU A 349 22.68 3.20 3.05
C LEU A 349 22.68 4.21 4.20
N ARG A 350 23.85 4.59 4.72
CA ARG A 350 24.02 5.62 5.76
C ARG A 350 24.94 6.74 5.27
N PRO A 351 24.44 7.68 4.43
CA PRO A 351 25.21 8.85 4.06
C PRO A 351 25.51 9.72 5.28
N THR A 352 26.72 10.29 5.35
CA THR A 352 27.19 11.09 6.50
C THR A 352 27.03 12.59 6.32
N LYS A 353 26.53 13.03 5.16
CA LYS A 353 26.35 14.43 4.80
C LYS A 353 24.91 14.68 4.33
N PRO A 354 24.36 15.87 4.57
CA PRO A 354 23.09 16.26 3.98
C PRO A 354 23.17 16.26 2.44
N VAL A 355 22.05 15.90 1.80
CA VAL A 355 21.88 15.94 0.35
C VAL A 355 20.55 16.61 0.08
N THR A 356 20.51 17.62 -0.78
CA THR A 356 19.26 18.32 -1.12
C THR A 356 19.16 18.47 -2.63
N VAL A 357 18.00 18.13 -3.17
CA VAL A 357 17.61 18.41 -4.55
C VAL A 357 16.40 19.33 -4.52
N CYS A 358 16.45 20.41 -5.30
CA CYS A 358 15.38 21.40 -5.39
C CYS A 358 14.64 21.25 -6.73
N GLY A 359 13.32 21.33 -6.69
CA GLY A 359 12.44 21.44 -7.85
C GLY A 359 11.91 22.86 -8.03
N GLU A 360 10.88 23.00 -8.86
CA GLU A 360 10.19 24.26 -9.11
C GLU A 360 9.28 24.66 -7.93
N ASP A 361 8.83 25.92 -7.89
CA ASP A 361 7.85 26.44 -6.90
C ASP A 361 8.15 26.14 -5.42
N GLY A 362 9.44 26.08 -5.10
CA GLY A 362 9.96 25.81 -3.76
C GLY A 362 9.86 24.34 -3.33
N ALA A 363 9.61 23.41 -4.26
CA ALA A 363 9.68 21.97 -4.01
C ALA A 363 11.12 21.54 -3.69
N TYR A 364 11.27 20.58 -2.78
CA TYR A 364 12.58 19.99 -2.48
C TYR A 364 12.45 18.60 -1.89
N VAL A 365 13.54 17.83 -2.00
CA VAL A 365 13.76 16.61 -1.22
C VAL A 365 15.14 16.71 -0.58
N SER A 366 15.21 16.48 0.73
CA SER A 366 16.44 16.60 1.50
C SER A 366 16.66 15.39 2.38
N PHE A 367 17.87 14.86 2.36
CA PHE A 367 18.40 13.92 3.35
C PHE A 367 19.13 14.69 4.44
N VAL A 368 18.93 14.29 5.69
CA VAL A 368 19.70 14.72 6.86
C VAL A 368 20.20 13.47 7.58
N PRO A 369 21.51 13.35 7.86
CA PRO A 369 22.03 12.24 8.66
C PRO A 369 21.37 12.19 10.05
N GLU A 370 20.77 11.05 10.38
CA GLU A 370 20.14 10.73 11.67
C GLU A 370 20.35 9.24 11.95
N ALA A 371 20.16 8.79 13.19
CA ALA A 371 20.31 7.38 13.58
C ALA A 371 19.09 6.49 13.19
N THR A 372 17.99 7.10 12.76
CA THR A 372 16.71 6.44 12.45
C THR A 372 16.51 6.27 10.94
N GLN A 373 15.50 5.52 10.51
CA GLN A 373 15.00 5.54 9.12
C GLN A 373 13.67 6.28 9.10
N ARG A 374 13.72 7.59 8.85
CA ARG A 374 12.55 8.49 8.94
C ARG A 374 12.25 9.14 7.60
N VAL A 375 10.97 9.25 7.29
CA VAL A 375 10.47 10.04 6.17
C VAL A 375 9.52 11.13 6.67
N THR A 376 9.56 12.29 6.03
CA THR A 376 8.58 13.35 6.21
C THR A 376 8.14 13.85 4.86
N ALA A 377 6.83 13.98 4.68
CA ALA A 377 6.25 14.56 3.48
C ALA A 377 5.42 15.79 3.84
N GLY A 378 5.55 16.83 3.02
CA GLY A 378 4.82 18.07 3.15
C GLY A 378 4.15 18.48 1.85
N VAL A 379 2.88 18.88 1.93
CA VAL A 379 2.10 19.42 0.80
C VAL A 379 1.63 20.83 1.12
N ASN A 380 1.47 21.64 0.08
CA ASN A 380 0.91 22.98 0.19
C ASN A 380 0.06 23.28 -1.03
N LEU A 381 -1.23 23.02 -0.89
CA LEU A 381 -2.27 23.16 -1.91
C LEU A 381 -3.30 24.21 -1.51
N LEU A 382 -3.00 25.07 -0.53
CA LEU A 382 -3.93 26.08 -0.04
C LEU A 382 -4.51 27.00 -1.14
N ALA A 383 -3.74 27.23 -2.21
CA ALA A 383 -4.17 28.09 -3.32
C ALA A 383 -5.09 27.37 -4.33
N THR A 384 -4.88 26.07 -4.57
CA THR A 384 -5.59 25.29 -5.60
C THR A 384 -6.67 24.38 -5.01
N ALA A 385 -6.40 23.80 -3.85
CA ALA A 385 -7.28 22.93 -3.06
C ALA A 385 -7.28 23.32 -1.57
N PRO A 386 -7.98 24.41 -1.17
CA PRO A 386 -8.09 24.83 0.22
C PRO A 386 -8.51 23.74 1.22
N VAL A 387 -9.32 22.77 0.80
CA VAL A 387 -9.72 21.62 1.65
C VAL A 387 -8.53 20.76 2.09
N ILE A 388 -7.50 20.63 1.23
CA ILE A 388 -6.27 19.93 1.57
C ILE A 388 -5.36 20.86 2.37
N GLY A 389 -5.25 22.11 1.93
CA GLY A 389 -4.51 23.15 2.63
C GLY A 389 -3.00 22.86 2.69
N LYS A 390 -2.43 22.98 3.88
CA LYS A 390 -1.01 22.69 4.16
C LYS A 390 -0.94 21.55 5.15
N GLN A 391 -0.26 20.48 4.77
CA GLN A 391 -0.13 19.30 5.63
C GLN A 391 1.33 18.89 5.69
N TRP A 392 1.72 18.34 6.83
CA TRP A 392 3.00 17.69 7.05
C TRP A 392 2.74 16.39 7.79
N TYR A 393 3.43 15.33 7.39
CA TYR A 393 3.38 14.06 8.08
C TYR A 393 4.77 13.45 8.17
N SER A 394 5.14 12.95 9.35
CA SER A 394 6.42 12.29 9.60
C SER A 394 6.15 10.87 10.07
N TRP A 395 6.94 9.92 9.59
CA TRP A 395 6.87 8.52 9.97
C TRP A 395 8.27 7.92 10.07
N CYS A 396 8.52 7.21 11.16
CA CYS A 396 9.77 6.52 11.47
C CYS A 396 9.54 5.01 11.49
N LEU A 397 10.29 4.28 10.67
CA LEU A 397 10.06 2.87 10.35
C LEU A 397 9.94 1.94 11.58
N TYR A 398 10.79 2.14 12.60
CA TYR A 398 10.83 1.29 13.82
C TYR A 398 10.21 1.95 15.05
N GLU A 399 10.12 3.29 15.09
CA GLU A 399 9.67 4.02 16.29
C GLU A 399 8.16 4.26 16.30
N ASP A 400 7.53 4.43 15.14
CA ASP A 400 6.11 4.70 15.01
C ASP A 400 5.28 3.41 14.82
N LEU A 401 3.95 3.56 14.76
CA LEU A 401 3.08 2.44 14.42
C LEU A 401 3.42 1.90 13.02
N PRO A 402 3.22 0.58 12.79
CA PRO A 402 3.52 -0.05 11.50
C PRO A 402 2.88 0.65 10.31
N PHE A 403 3.55 0.57 9.17
CA PHE A 403 3.13 1.15 7.89
C PHE A 403 1.66 0.88 7.56
N ARG A 404 1.17 -0.34 7.86
CA ARG A 404 -0.23 -0.76 7.68
C ARG A 404 -1.24 0.21 8.29
N PHE A 405 -0.96 0.76 9.47
CA PHE A 405 -1.88 1.61 10.20
C PHE A 405 -1.66 3.09 9.89
N GLU A 406 -0.40 3.49 9.72
CA GLU A 406 -0.04 4.90 9.57
C GLU A 406 -0.13 5.40 8.13
N LEU A 407 0.53 4.73 7.19
CA LEU A 407 0.70 5.27 5.85
C LEU A 407 -0.13 4.54 4.80
N ALA A 408 -0.17 3.21 4.88
CA ALA A 408 -0.79 2.35 3.86
C ALA A 408 -2.23 2.74 3.49
N PRO A 409 -3.12 3.17 4.41
CA PRO A 409 -4.50 3.51 4.07
C PRO A 409 -4.67 4.83 3.32
N ALA A 410 -3.64 5.68 3.23
CA ALA A 410 -3.76 7.02 2.66
C ALA A 410 -3.90 6.98 1.14
N ARG A 411 -5.02 7.52 0.65
CA ARG A 411 -5.37 7.46 -0.78
C ARG A 411 -4.77 8.58 -1.61
N ARG A 412 -4.55 8.28 -2.90
CA ARG A 412 -4.22 9.27 -3.92
C ARG A 412 -5.30 10.35 -3.98
N TYR A 413 -4.90 11.52 -4.42
CA TYR A 413 -5.78 12.67 -4.54
C TYR A 413 -5.56 13.43 -5.85
N ALA A 414 -6.52 14.30 -6.16
CA ALA A 414 -6.44 15.31 -7.19
C ALA A 414 -6.87 16.66 -6.63
N GLU A 415 -6.19 17.72 -7.04
CA GLU A 415 -6.39 19.08 -6.55
C GLU A 415 -7.72 19.68 -7.02
N SER A 416 -8.24 19.23 -8.16
CA SER A 416 -9.52 19.69 -8.68
C SER A 416 -10.12 18.72 -9.71
N PRO A 417 -11.43 18.79 -10.00
CA PRO A 417 -12.00 18.08 -11.14
C PRO A 417 -11.40 18.55 -12.47
N GLN A 418 -11.03 19.83 -12.58
CA GLN A 418 -10.41 20.37 -13.78
C GLN A 418 -9.07 19.71 -14.08
N GLN A 419 -8.25 19.43 -13.05
CA GLN A 419 -7.02 18.67 -13.20
C GLN A 419 -7.29 17.27 -13.76
N LEU A 420 -8.30 16.56 -13.26
CA LEU A 420 -8.68 15.23 -13.77
C LEU A 420 -9.12 15.28 -15.24
N LEU A 421 -9.90 16.31 -15.62
CA LEU A 421 -10.30 16.51 -17.02
C LEU A 421 -9.10 16.74 -17.93
N LEU A 422 -8.14 17.59 -17.50
CA LEU A 422 -6.90 17.81 -18.24
C LEU A 422 -6.07 16.51 -18.38
N MET A 423 -5.98 15.72 -17.31
CA MET A 423 -5.32 14.41 -17.37
C MET A 423 -5.99 13.47 -18.36
N ARG A 424 -7.34 13.45 -18.41
CA ARG A 424 -8.09 12.67 -19.40
C ARG A 424 -7.85 13.14 -20.83
N ASP A 425 -7.79 14.45 -21.05
CA ASP A 425 -7.49 15.03 -22.37
C ASP A 425 -6.06 14.67 -22.83
N MET A 426 -5.14 14.44 -21.89
CA MET A 426 -3.79 13.92 -22.15
C MET A 426 -3.75 12.39 -22.32
N GLY A 427 -4.88 11.69 -22.28
CA GLY A 427 -4.96 10.24 -22.42
C GLY A 427 -4.61 9.46 -21.15
N LEU A 428 -4.62 10.10 -19.97
CA LEU A 428 -4.47 9.46 -18.66
C LEU A 428 -5.84 9.21 -18.02
N LEU A 429 -5.84 8.56 -16.84
CA LEU A 429 -7.05 8.27 -16.05
C LEU A 429 -8.13 7.50 -16.83
N LYS A 430 -7.71 6.59 -17.71
CA LYS A 430 -8.62 5.80 -18.55
C LYS A 430 -9.50 4.84 -17.72
N ALA A 431 -9.04 4.43 -16.53
CA ALA A 431 -9.84 3.65 -15.59
C ALA A 431 -10.94 4.46 -14.89
N GLY A 432 -10.92 5.79 -15.02
CA GLY A 432 -11.70 6.68 -14.18
C GLY A 432 -10.99 7.02 -12.86
N SER A 433 -11.73 7.63 -11.94
CA SER A 433 -11.20 8.13 -10.65
C SER A 433 -12.01 7.64 -9.45
N GLU A 434 -13.16 7.02 -9.69
CA GLU A 434 -14.11 6.60 -8.67
C GLU A 434 -13.51 5.47 -7.81
N GLY A 435 -13.70 5.53 -6.49
CA GLY A 435 -13.18 4.54 -5.56
C GLY A 435 -11.67 4.65 -5.24
N ALA A 436 -10.87 5.26 -6.11
CA ALA A 436 -9.41 5.31 -5.99
C ALA A 436 -8.79 6.70 -5.75
N VAL A 437 -9.47 7.79 -6.12
CA VAL A 437 -8.89 9.14 -6.03
C VAL A 437 -9.78 10.05 -5.18
N LEU A 438 -9.20 10.69 -4.18
CA LEU A 438 -9.82 11.78 -3.43
C LEU A 438 -9.80 13.05 -4.26
N ILE A 439 -10.96 13.66 -4.48
CA ILE A 439 -11.07 14.81 -5.38
C ILE A 439 -11.39 16.04 -4.55
N ALA A 440 -10.45 16.98 -4.47
CA ALA A 440 -10.72 18.27 -3.87
C ALA A 440 -11.66 19.08 -4.78
N PHE A 441 -12.54 19.87 -4.16
CA PHE A 441 -13.47 20.78 -4.82
C PHE A 441 -13.45 22.11 -4.08
N GLY A 442 -12.36 22.86 -4.24
CA GLY A 442 -12.15 24.09 -3.50
C GLY A 442 -11.93 23.81 -2.00
N ASP A 443 -12.84 24.31 -1.17
CA ASP A 443 -12.81 24.21 0.31
C ASP A 443 -13.50 22.97 0.88
N ARG A 444 -13.96 22.05 0.01
CA ARG A 444 -14.56 20.77 0.40
C ARG A 444 -14.08 19.60 -0.46
N TRP A 445 -14.32 18.39 0.03
CA TRP A 445 -14.15 17.16 -0.74
C TRP A 445 -15.34 16.94 -1.67
N TYR A 446 -15.09 16.37 -2.85
CA TYR A 446 -16.16 15.93 -3.76
C TYR A 446 -17.00 14.83 -3.11
N ASP A 447 -16.34 13.85 -2.49
CA ASP A 447 -16.94 12.86 -1.60
C ASP A 447 -16.18 12.81 -0.28
N ASN A 448 -16.77 13.39 0.76
CA ASN A 448 -16.15 13.47 2.08
C ASN A 448 -16.11 12.10 2.80
N ASN A 449 -16.98 11.16 2.44
CA ASN A 449 -17.01 9.83 3.06
C ASN A 449 -15.78 8.98 2.67
N MET A 450 -15.07 9.42 1.63
CA MET A 450 -13.83 8.81 1.18
C MET A 450 -12.60 9.33 1.93
N VAL A 451 -12.71 10.25 2.89
CA VAL A 451 -11.51 10.71 3.61
C VAL A 451 -11.29 9.87 4.86
N ARG A 452 -10.16 9.16 4.90
CA ARG A 452 -9.71 8.32 6.02
C ARG A 452 -8.94 9.11 7.07
N PHE A 453 -8.15 10.11 6.65
CA PHE A 453 -7.39 10.97 7.56
C PHE A 453 -7.67 12.45 7.29
N GLN A 454 -8.65 13.00 8.02
CA GLN A 454 -9.22 14.33 7.77
C GLN A 454 -8.18 15.47 7.64
N GLU A 455 -7.08 15.42 8.38
CA GLU A 455 -6.12 16.53 8.46
C GLU A 455 -4.77 16.24 7.80
N ALA A 456 -4.49 15.01 7.38
CA ALA A 456 -3.15 14.59 6.96
C ALA A 456 -3.11 13.52 5.86
N GLU A 457 -4.25 13.13 5.27
CA GLU A 457 -4.27 12.02 4.30
C GLU A 457 -3.35 12.28 3.09
N GLN A 458 -3.28 13.52 2.61
CA GLN A 458 -2.46 13.84 1.43
C GLN A 458 -0.98 13.84 1.78
N ALA A 459 -0.58 14.39 2.94
CA ALA A 459 0.81 14.26 3.41
C ALA A 459 1.19 12.79 3.68
N ARG A 460 0.29 11.97 4.24
CA ARG A 460 0.52 10.53 4.42
C ARG A 460 0.68 9.81 3.07
N HIS A 461 -0.16 10.16 2.08
CA HIS A 461 -0.04 9.61 0.73
C HIS A 461 1.29 10.00 0.07
N GLU A 462 1.72 11.25 0.18
CA GLU A 462 3.05 11.65 -0.32
C GLU A 462 4.19 10.94 0.41
N ALA A 463 4.03 10.61 1.70
CA ALA A 463 4.99 9.78 2.41
C ALA A 463 5.02 8.34 1.85
N VAL A 464 3.87 7.75 1.48
CA VAL A 464 3.82 6.46 0.75
C VAL A 464 4.57 6.55 -0.57
N MET A 465 4.33 7.60 -1.37
CA MET A 465 5.01 7.79 -2.65
C MET A 465 6.53 7.94 -2.47
N LEU A 466 6.97 8.69 -1.45
CA LEU A 466 8.39 8.84 -1.11
C LEU A 466 9.02 7.51 -0.68
N VAL A 467 8.35 6.72 0.16
CA VAL A 467 8.82 5.37 0.57
C VAL A 467 8.96 4.47 -0.66
N GLY A 468 7.98 4.49 -1.57
CA GLY A 468 8.03 3.75 -2.83
C GLY A 468 9.18 4.17 -3.75
N ALA A 469 9.46 5.47 -3.84
CA ALA A 469 10.60 5.96 -4.60
C ALA A 469 11.95 5.60 -3.95
N LEU A 470 12.05 5.69 -2.62
CA LEU A 470 13.23 5.26 -1.86
C LEU A 470 13.45 3.74 -1.96
N ALA A 471 12.41 2.93 -2.15
CA ALA A 471 12.56 1.50 -2.40
C ALA A 471 13.43 1.19 -3.63
N LEU A 472 13.52 2.10 -4.61
CA LEU A 472 14.40 1.99 -5.78
C LEU A 472 15.87 2.30 -5.50
N ASN A 473 16.20 2.79 -4.31
CA ASN A 473 17.58 2.96 -3.85
C ASN A 473 18.24 1.62 -3.48
N ALA A 474 17.44 0.58 -3.23
CA ALA A 474 17.92 -0.71 -2.75
C ALA A 474 18.89 -1.38 -3.74
N GLU A 475 20.02 -1.87 -3.23
CA GLU A 475 20.77 -2.94 -3.89
C GLU A 475 20.06 -4.29 -3.69
N PRO A 476 20.40 -5.35 -4.43
CA PRO A 476 19.71 -6.63 -4.32
C PRO A 476 19.66 -7.18 -2.89
N GLY A 477 18.45 -7.15 -2.31
CA GLY A 477 18.14 -7.63 -0.96
C GLY A 477 18.42 -6.62 0.17
N GLU A 478 18.87 -5.41 -0.16
CA GLU A 478 19.17 -4.37 0.82
C GLU A 478 18.01 -3.40 1.02
N ALA A 479 18.07 -2.60 2.09
CA ALA A 479 17.05 -1.61 2.38
C ALA A 479 17.08 -0.45 1.36
N GLY A 480 15.89 -0.06 0.89
CA GLY A 480 15.73 1.15 0.11
C GLY A 480 15.83 2.42 0.96
N LEU A 481 15.23 2.41 2.15
CA LEU A 481 15.30 3.57 3.05
C LEU A 481 16.73 3.76 3.57
N PRO A 482 17.32 4.97 3.45
CA PRO A 482 18.60 5.25 4.08
C PRO A 482 18.45 5.40 5.60
N VAL A 483 19.52 5.13 6.33
CA VAL A 483 19.63 5.54 7.73
C VAL A 483 19.85 7.05 7.78
N GLY A 484 18.78 7.75 8.12
CA GLY A 484 18.69 9.18 8.30
C GLY A 484 17.24 9.65 8.14
N HIS A 485 17.09 10.95 7.91
CA HIS A 485 15.80 11.60 7.72
C HIS A 485 15.67 12.14 6.30
N VAL A 486 14.68 11.64 5.55
CA VAL A 486 14.33 12.17 4.24
C VAL A 486 13.09 13.04 4.34
N VAL A 487 13.22 14.33 4.01
CA VAL A 487 12.14 15.31 3.99
C VAL A 487 11.80 15.66 2.54
N SER A 488 10.59 15.39 2.10
CA SER A 488 10.05 15.81 0.81
C SER A 488 8.98 16.88 1.01
N TYR A 489 9.10 18.01 0.32
CA TYR A 489 8.08 19.05 0.30
C TYR A 489 7.69 19.33 -1.15
N LYS A 490 6.40 19.19 -1.46
CA LYS A 490 5.87 19.22 -2.83
C LYS A 490 6.63 18.27 -3.76
N GLY A 491 6.92 17.06 -3.26
CA GLY A 491 7.63 16.04 -4.03
C GLY A 491 6.85 15.64 -5.27
N THR A 492 7.57 15.31 -6.32
CA THR A 492 7.02 14.69 -7.54
C THR A 492 7.83 13.42 -7.84
N PRO A 493 7.30 12.46 -8.62
CA PRO A 493 8.06 11.27 -9.02
C PRO A 493 9.43 11.60 -9.62
N GLU A 494 9.51 12.69 -10.40
CA GLU A 494 10.74 13.20 -10.99
C GLU A 494 11.73 13.66 -9.93
N LEU A 495 11.26 14.50 -9.00
CA LEU A 495 12.11 15.05 -7.96
C LEU A 495 12.60 13.95 -7.00
N HIS A 496 11.75 12.95 -6.71
CA HIS A 496 12.14 11.77 -5.94
C HIS A 496 13.21 10.96 -6.68
N ALA A 497 13.07 10.69 -7.98
CA ALA A 497 14.05 9.96 -8.76
C ALA A 497 15.40 10.71 -8.84
N GLN A 498 15.38 12.02 -9.09
CA GLN A 498 16.58 12.87 -9.05
C GLN A 498 17.26 12.83 -7.68
N PHE A 499 16.48 12.87 -6.61
CA PHE A 499 16.99 12.76 -5.25
C PHE A 499 17.64 11.40 -4.97
N VAL A 500 17.01 10.28 -5.35
CA VAL A 500 17.60 8.94 -5.16
C VAL A 500 18.94 8.82 -5.90
N ARG A 501 19.04 9.34 -7.13
CA ARG A 501 20.31 9.38 -7.86
C ARG A 501 21.36 10.23 -7.13
N ALA A 502 21.00 11.41 -6.65
CA ALA A 502 21.90 12.29 -5.91
C ALA A 502 22.36 11.68 -4.58
N LEU A 503 21.45 11.00 -3.86
CA LEU A 503 21.74 10.30 -2.61
C LEU A 503 22.79 9.22 -2.84
N ARG A 504 22.61 8.37 -3.85
CA ARG A 504 23.57 7.31 -4.21
C ARG A 504 24.93 7.87 -4.62
N GLN A 505 24.96 8.94 -5.42
CA GLN A 505 26.21 9.60 -5.81
C GLN A 505 26.95 10.23 -4.63
N SER A 506 26.21 10.69 -3.61
CA SER A 506 26.81 11.29 -2.41
C SER A 506 27.41 10.25 -1.45
N ALA A 507 26.94 9.00 -1.54
CA ALA A 507 27.35 7.92 -0.66
C ALA A 507 28.64 7.27 -1.18
N GLY A 508 29.66 7.16 -0.33
CA GLY A 508 30.90 6.46 -0.66
C GLY A 508 30.71 4.93 -0.65
N SER A 509 31.70 4.19 -1.17
CA SER A 509 31.67 2.72 -1.28
C SER A 509 31.51 1.96 0.05
N GLY A 510 31.77 2.61 1.19
CA GLY A 510 31.58 2.04 2.54
C GLY A 510 30.37 2.59 3.29
N ALA A 511 29.39 3.18 2.61
CA ALA A 511 28.24 3.82 3.25
C ALA A 511 27.13 2.83 3.70
N TRP A 512 27.18 1.57 3.27
CA TRP A 512 26.20 0.56 3.66
C TRP A 512 26.53 -0.01 5.04
N VAL A 513 25.58 0.04 5.95
CA VAL A 513 25.70 -0.47 7.33
C VAL A 513 24.67 -1.56 7.59
N PRO A 514 24.94 -2.55 8.45
CA PRO A 514 23.95 -3.54 8.83
C PRO A 514 22.72 -2.87 9.47
N VAL A 515 21.53 -3.34 9.09
CA VAL A 515 20.29 -3.06 9.79
C VAL A 515 20.32 -3.87 11.09
N MET A 516 20.11 -3.20 12.22
CA MET A 516 20.07 -3.86 13.53
C MET A 516 18.64 -4.29 13.84
N ASP A 517 18.47 -5.47 14.44
CA ASP A 517 17.17 -5.90 14.95
C ASP A 517 16.75 -5.04 16.16
N GLU A 518 15.45 -4.76 16.30
CA GLU A 518 14.91 -4.09 17.49
C GLU A 518 15.33 -4.87 18.76
N GLY A 519 16.11 -4.24 19.65
CA GLY A 519 16.56 -4.81 20.93
C GLY A 519 18.02 -5.32 20.97
N ALA A 520 18.78 -5.23 19.89
CA ALA A 520 20.23 -5.50 19.89
C ALA A 520 21.05 -4.27 20.32
N GLU A 521 20.78 -3.71 21.49
CA GLU A 521 21.68 -2.72 22.12
C GLU A 521 22.65 -3.44 23.08
N GLY A 522 23.90 -3.57 22.64
CA GLY A 522 25.10 -3.57 23.49
C GLY A 522 25.43 -4.83 24.31
N GLU A 523 26.13 -5.78 23.68
CA GLU A 523 27.12 -6.60 24.41
C GLU A 523 28.54 -6.53 23.83
N ASP A 524 28.75 -5.96 22.64
CA ASP A 524 30.06 -5.93 21.99
C ASP A 524 30.58 -4.50 21.83
N ASP A 525 31.09 -3.92 22.92
CA ASP A 525 32.11 -2.87 22.92
C ASP A 525 32.82 -2.89 24.29
N GLU A 526 33.81 -3.80 24.44
CA GLU A 526 34.85 -3.74 25.49
C GLU A 526 36.10 -2.99 25.00
#